data_AF-A0A814V674-F1
#
_entry.id   AF-A0A814V674-F1
#
_cell.length_a   1.000
_cell.length_b   1.000
_cell.length_c   1.000
_cell.angle_alpha   90.00
_cell.angle_beta   90.00
_cell.angle_gamma   90.00
#
_symmetry.space_group_name_H-M   'P 1'
#
loop_
_entity.id
_entity.type
_entity.pdbx_description
1 polymer ?
#
loop_
_entity_poly.entity_id
_entity_poly.type
_entity_poly.pdbx_seq_one_letter_code
_entity_poly.pdbx_strand_id
1 'polypeptide(L)'
;LVKEPIWLFQTIERYLLDLPTDIYKFEIEDDREIFQELRSVCNFTEEFDELKKILATVQSPVCFTHNDFQPGNILRLKSQTENFTVIDFEYCSYNYRGFDIGNHFCEFMFDYKSSKEWPFFNVDFALYPNKTQQINFLSSYVDVMISSTENSSVLQTNGTTNETLSSIDNSNNNNREELINQLMKEANYFALASHFFWALWSINMATSTTIKFGYMEYARTRLTAYYVTRNLLLDDNEIPPCLNEDVLRSEKNPFKNSYITIDNEEKSD
;
A
#
# COMPACT_ATOMS: atom_id res chain seq x y z
N LEU A 1 4.79 -26.98 8.08
CA LEU A 1 3.79 -26.16 7.36
C LEU A 1 4.55 -25.04 6.68
N VAL A 2 4.75 -25.15 5.36
CA VAL A 2 5.30 -24.04 4.57
C VAL A 2 4.25 -22.94 4.57
N LYS A 3 4.59 -21.78 5.14
CA LYS A 3 3.71 -20.62 5.20
C LYS A 3 3.82 -19.89 3.86
N GLU A 4 3.15 -20.40 2.84
CA GLU A 4 3.15 -19.74 1.54
C GLU A 4 2.34 -18.44 1.59
N PRO A 5 2.83 -17.33 1.01
CA PRO A 5 2.18 -16.02 1.05
C PRO A 5 1.07 -15.92 -0.01
N ILE A 6 0.12 -16.86 0.04
CA ILE A 6 -0.96 -16.95 -0.96
C ILE A 6 -2.07 -15.93 -0.73
N TRP A 7 -2.18 -15.38 0.48
CA TRP A 7 -3.29 -14.53 0.89
C TRP A 7 -3.48 -13.31 -0.01
N LEU A 8 -2.40 -12.59 -0.33
CA LEU A 8 -2.48 -11.37 -1.13
C LEU A 8 -3.05 -11.65 -2.52
N PHE A 9 -2.43 -12.59 -3.24
CA PHE A 9 -2.82 -12.91 -4.61
C PHE A 9 -4.19 -13.57 -4.70
N GLN A 10 -4.50 -14.51 -3.81
CA GLN A 10 -5.84 -15.14 -3.77
C GLN A 10 -6.95 -14.13 -3.44
N THR A 11 -6.66 -13.15 -2.58
CA THR A 11 -7.65 -12.11 -2.27
C THR A 11 -7.87 -11.18 -3.46
N ILE A 12 -6.82 -10.80 -4.18
CA ILE A 12 -6.95 -10.02 -5.42
C ILE A 12 -7.73 -10.82 -6.48
N GLU A 13 -7.43 -12.11 -6.67
CA GLU A 13 -8.17 -12.98 -7.59
C GLU A 13 -9.66 -13.04 -7.24
N ARG A 14 -10.00 -13.16 -5.95
CA ARG A 14 -11.39 -13.11 -5.50
C ARG A 14 -12.02 -11.75 -5.81
N TYR A 15 -11.34 -10.64 -5.52
CA TYR A 15 -11.86 -9.31 -5.82
C TYR A 15 -12.10 -9.11 -7.32
N LEU A 16 -11.23 -9.63 -8.19
CA LEU A 16 -11.41 -9.61 -9.63
C LEU A 16 -12.66 -10.39 -10.07
N LEU A 17 -12.93 -11.54 -9.44
CA LEU A 17 -14.14 -12.34 -9.71
C LEU A 17 -15.42 -11.63 -9.24
N ASP A 18 -15.34 -10.90 -8.13
CA ASP A 18 -16.47 -10.20 -7.53
C ASP A 18 -16.79 -8.85 -8.22
N LEU A 19 -15.91 -8.38 -9.11
CA LEU A 19 -16.08 -7.11 -9.81
C LEU A 19 -17.45 -7.02 -10.51
N PRO A 20 -18.13 -5.85 -10.44
CA PRO A 20 -19.37 -5.61 -11.17
C PRO A 20 -19.22 -5.85 -12.69
N THR A 21 -19.94 -6.85 -13.20
CA THR A 21 -19.97 -7.13 -14.65
C THR A 21 -20.84 -6.13 -15.42
N ASP A 22 -21.81 -5.52 -14.75
CA ASP A 22 -22.77 -4.56 -15.28
C ASP A 22 -22.68 -3.25 -14.50
N ILE A 23 -22.58 -2.14 -15.23
CA ILE A 23 -22.53 -0.78 -14.68
C ILE A 23 -23.81 -0.42 -13.91
N TYR A 24 -24.96 -1.03 -14.25
CA TYR A 24 -26.22 -0.72 -13.56
C TYR A 24 -26.30 -1.29 -12.14
N LYS A 25 -25.27 -2.01 -11.67
CA LYS A 25 -25.11 -2.34 -10.26
C LYS A 25 -24.77 -1.13 -9.40
N PHE A 26 -24.21 -0.07 -9.98
CA PHE A 26 -24.01 1.20 -9.29
C PHE A 26 -25.29 2.01 -9.41
N GLU A 27 -25.88 2.41 -8.27
CA GLU A 27 -27.12 3.17 -8.26
C GLU A 27 -26.91 4.63 -8.72
N ILE A 28 -25.75 5.20 -8.42
CA ILE A 28 -25.37 6.60 -8.69
C ILE A 28 -24.74 6.72 -10.09
N GLU A 29 -25.06 7.79 -10.83
CA GLU A 29 -24.52 8.01 -12.19
C GLU A 29 -23.02 8.27 -12.18
N ASP A 30 -22.53 9.15 -11.30
CA ASP A 30 -21.11 9.46 -11.16
C ASP A 30 -20.27 8.19 -10.92
N ASP A 31 -20.77 7.24 -10.10
CA ASP A 31 -20.12 5.94 -9.89
C ASP A 31 -20.03 5.11 -11.18
N ARG A 32 -21.08 5.13 -12.02
CA ARG A 32 -21.08 4.46 -13.33
C ARG A 32 -20.06 5.07 -14.27
N GLU A 33 -20.01 6.40 -14.33
CA GLU A 33 -19.06 7.13 -15.16
C GLU A 33 -17.61 6.84 -14.75
N ILE A 34 -17.31 6.91 -13.45
CA ILE A 34 -15.99 6.55 -12.92
C ILE A 34 -15.67 5.09 -13.25
N PHE A 35 -16.58 4.14 -13.04
CA PHE A 35 -16.30 2.73 -13.34
C PHE A 35 -16.02 2.48 -14.82
N GLN A 36 -16.75 3.16 -15.73
CA GLN A 36 -16.48 3.11 -17.16
C GLN A 36 -15.10 3.68 -17.50
N GLU A 37 -14.73 4.81 -16.90
CA GLU A 37 -13.40 5.39 -17.05
C GLU A 37 -12.32 4.39 -16.61
N LEU A 38 -12.45 3.83 -15.40
CA LEU A 38 -11.48 2.85 -14.87
C LEU A 38 -11.31 1.67 -15.81
N ARG A 39 -12.41 1.12 -16.35
CA ARG A 39 -12.38 0.00 -17.31
C ARG A 39 -11.83 0.37 -18.69
N SER A 40 -11.90 1.64 -19.07
CA SER A 40 -11.32 2.12 -20.33
C SER A 40 -9.79 2.23 -20.28
N VAL A 41 -9.24 2.40 -19.07
CA VAL A 41 -7.80 2.54 -18.82
C VAL A 41 -7.18 1.23 -18.35
N CYS A 42 -7.84 0.52 -17.43
CA CYS A 42 -7.31 -0.64 -16.73
C CYS A 42 -8.07 -1.92 -17.11
N ASN A 43 -7.40 -2.82 -17.83
CA ASN A 43 -7.83 -4.21 -17.87
C ASN A 43 -7.35 -4.91 -16.59
N PHE A 44 -8.21 -4.96 -15.56
CA PHE A 44 -7.82 -5.41 -14.23
C PHE A 44 -7.18 -6.81 -14.19
N THR A 45 -7.59 -7.73 -15.06
CA THR A 45 -7.00 -9.09 -15.08
C THR A 45 -5.59 -9.06 -15.66
N GLU A 46 -5.40 -8.39 -16.81
CA GLU A 46 -4.09 -8.25 -17.44
C GLU A 46 -3.13 -7.43 -16.56
N GLU A 47 -3.61 -6.35 -15.93
CA GLU A 47 -2.80 -5.54 -15.02
C GLU A 47 -2.37 -6.32 -13.77
N PHE A 48 -3.24 -7.20 -13.25
CA PHE A 48 -2.85 -8.08 -12.15
C PHE A 48 -1.76 -9.08 -12.57
N ASP A 49 -1.82 -9.62 -13.78
CA ASP A 49 -0.78 -10.48 -14.33
C ASP A 49 0.55 -9.75 -14.48
N GLU A 50 0.54 -8.49 -14.95
CA GLU A 50 1.73 -7.64 -15.00
C GLU A 50 2.27 -7.30 -13.61
N LEU A 51 1.39 -6.96 -12.66
CA LEU A 51 1.78 -6.71 -11.26
C LEU A 51 2.49 -7.94 -10.66
N LYS A 52 1.97 -9.16 -10.87
CA LYS A 52 2.65 -10.38 -10.40
C LYS A 52 4.06 -10.51 -10.97
N LYS A 53 4.27 -10.19 -12.26
CA LYS A 53 5.60 -10.21 -12.89
C LYS A 53 6.54 -9.17 -12.26
N ILE A 54 6.04 -7.95 -12.01
CA ILE A 54 6.82 -6.89 -11.36
C ILE A 54 7.25 -7.33 -9.96
N LEU A 55 6.31 -7.83 -9.15
CA LEU A 55 6.60 -8.25 -7.77
C LEU A 55 7.55 -9.46 -7.72
N ALA A 56 7.50 -10.36 -8.70
CA ALA A 56 8.43 -11.49 -8.79
C ALA A 56 9.91 -11.06 -8.98
N THR A 57 10.17 -9.81 -9.37
CA THR A 57 11.54 -9.26 -9.48
C THR A 57 12.14 -8.84 -8.13
N VAL A 58 11.34 -8.83 -7.06
CA VAL A 58 11.77 -8.40 -5.72
C VAL A 58 11.48 -9.50 -4.71
N GLN A 59 12.54 -10.00 -4.08
CA GLN A 59 12.42 -11.00 -3.03
C GLN A 59 12.04 -10.32 -1.72
N SER A 60 10.79 -10.53 -1.28
CA SER A 60 10.32 -10.12 0.04
C SER A 60 10.07 -11.35 0.92
N PRO A 61 10.68 -11.43 2.11
CA PRO A 61 10.37 -12.47 3.09
C PRO A 61 8.90 -12.51 3.53
N VAL A 62 8.42 -13.71 3.81
CA VAL A 62 7.09 -13.94 4.35
C VAL A 62 7.12 -13.88 5.87
N CYS A 63 6.28 -13.04 6.45
CA CYS A 63 6.09 -12.93 7.90
C CYS A 63 4.60 -12.85 8.23
N PHE A 64 4.27 -12.85 9.53
CA PHE A 64 2.93 -12.47 9.95
C PHE A 64 2.80 -10.94 9.79
N THR A 65 1.78 -10.49 9.07
CA THR A 65 1.55 -9.09 8.71
C THR A 65 0.17 -8.64 9.16
N HIS A 66 0.02 -7.34 9.38
CA HIS A 66 -1.27 -6.72 9.68
C HIS A 66 -2.13 -6.61 8.41
N ASN A 67 -1.51 -6.29 7.27
CA ASN A 67 -2.08 -6.04 5.94
C ASN A 67 -2.96 -4.78 5.84
N ASP A 68 -3.46 -4.22 6.94
CA ASP A 68 -4.15 -2.93 6.98
C ASP A 68 -3.53 -1.96 8.01
N PHE A 69 -2.24 -1.67 7.86
CA PHE A 69 -1.49 -0.86 8.83
C PHE A 69 -1.70 0.66 8.66
N GLN A 70 -2.97 1.09 8.74
CA GLN A 70 -3.42 2.48 8.62
C GLN A 70 -3.44 3.24 9.97
N PRO A 71 -3.45 4.59 9.98
CA PRO A 71 -3.45 5.39 11.20
C PRO A 71 -4.66 5.17 12.13
N GLY A 72 -5.77 4.63 11.62
CA GLY A 72 -6.92 4.23 12.43
C GLY A 72 -6.60 3.08 13.39
N ASN A 73 -5.68 2.21 13.00
CA ASN A 73 -5.35 0.95 13.68
C ASN A 73 -4.16 1.08 14.64
N ILE A 74 -3.61 2.28 14.80
CA ILE A 74 -2.49 2.59 15.70
C ILE A 74 -2.97 3.51 16.81
N LEU A 75 -3.14 2.96 18.01
CA LEU A 75 -3.63 3.70 19.17
C LEU A 75 -2.49 4.11 20.08
N ARG A 76 -2.50 5.37 20.54
CA ARG A 76 -1.61 5.85 21.60
C ARG A 76 -2.34 5.85 22.94
N LEU A 77 -1.76 5.23 23.97
CA LEU A 77 -2.33 5.26 25.32
C LEU A 77 -2.21 6.66 25.91
N LYS A 78 -3.31 7.24 26.39
CA LYS A 78 -3.33 8.63 26.92
C LYS A 78 -2.35 8.87 28.06
N SER A 79 -2.03 7.84 28.85
CA SER A 79 -1.16 7.92 30.02
C SER A 79 0.34 7.76 29.70
N GLN A 80 0.71 7.41 28.47
CA GLN A 80 2.08 7.09 28.09
C GLN A 80 2.39 7.66 26.71
N THR A 81 3.35 8.59 26.63
CA THR A 81 3.65 9.35 25.41
C THR A 81 4.25 8.50 24.28
N GLU A 82 4.88 7.38 24.62
CA GLU A 82 5.66 6.55 23.68
C GLU A 82 5.08 5.14 23.49
N ASN A 83 3.94 4.82 24.11
CA ASN A 83 3.35 3.50 24.01
C ASN A 83 2.18 3.49 23.03
N PHE A 84 2.46 2.89 21.87
CA PHE A 84 1.50 2.62 20.82
C PHE A 84 1.04 1.16 20.89
N THR A 85 -0.20 0.92 20.48
CA THR A 85 -0.79 -0.42 20.38
C THR A 85 -1.46 -0.53 19.02
N VAL A 86 -1.17 -1.63 18.34
CA VAL A 86 -1.79 -1.98 17.06
C VAL A 86 -3.03 -2.82 17.34
N ILE A 87 -4.13 -2.52 16.66
CA ILE A 87 -5.42 -3.20 16.79
C ILE A 87 -6.00 -3.52 15.40
N ASP A 88 -7.12 -4.25 15.38
CA ASP A 88 -7.90 -4.53 14.18
C ASP A 88 -7.19 -5.38 13.12
N PHE A 89 -6.80 -6.58 13.53
CA PHE A 89 -6.11 -7.58 12.70
C PHE A 89 -7.06 -8.32 11.73
N GLU A 90 -8.12 -7.68 11.23
CA GLU A 90 -9.14 -8.33 10.39
C GLU A 90 -8.57 -8.88 9.06
N TYR A 91 -7.57 -8.20 8.49
CA TYR A 91 -6.86 -8.62 7.29
C TYR A 91 -5.57 -9.39 7.58
N CYS A 92 -5.23 -9.67 8.84
CA CYS A 92 -3.92 -10.24 9.17
C CYS A 92 -3.72 -11.64 8.55
N SER A 93 -2.51 -11.90 8.10
CA SER A 93 -2.16 -13.20 7.50
C SER A 93 -0.64 -13.42 7.52
N TYR A 94 -0.20 -14.58 7.06
CA TYR A 94 1.15 -14.67 6.51
C TYR A 94 1.16 -13.99 5.14
N ASN A 95 2.03 -13.00 4.96
CA ASN A 95 2.18 -12.26 3.73
C ASN A 95 3.62 -11.73 3.59
N TYR A 96 3.92 -11.13 2.45
CA TYR A 96 5.18 -10.44 2.20
C TYR A 96 5.33 -9.22 3.14
N ARG A 97 6.46 -9.11 3.85
CA ARG A 97 6.73 -7.93 4.71
C ARG A 97 6.72 -6.63 3.91
N GLY A 98 7.11 -6.69 2.64
CA GLY A 98 7.07 -5.57 1.71
C GLY A 98 5.66 -5.02 1.53
N PHE A 99 4.63 -5.87 1.56
CA PHE A 99 3.24 -5.44 1.48
C PHE A 99 2.81 -4.61 2.69
N ASP A 100 3.14 -5.07 3.90
CA ASP A 100 2.71 -4.39 5.13
C ASP A 100 3.38 -3.00 5.26
N ILE A 101 4.69 -2.93 4.96
CA ILE A 101 5.45 -1.68 4.98
C ILE A 101 5.02 -0.77 3.82
N GLY A 102 4.89 -1.30 2.60
CA GLY A 102 4.47 -0.55 1.43
C GLY A 102 3.05 0.02 1.61
N ASN A 103 2.13 -0.77 2.16
CA ASN A 103 0.79 -0.30 2.50
C ASN A 103 0.84 0.83 3.52
N HIS A 104 1.64 0.68 4.58
CA HIS A 104 1.81 1.74 5.57
C HIS A 104 2.30 3.06 4.95
N PHE A 105 3.23 2.99 4.00
CA PHE A 105 3.69 4.17 3.26
C PHE A 105 2.60 4.77 2.37
N CYS A 106 1.77 3.95 1.71
CA CYS A 106 0.62 4.44 0.95
C CYS A 106 -0.34 5.24 1.83
N GLU A 107 -0.58 4.80 3.07
CA GLU A 107 -1.51 5.45 4.01
C GLU A 107 -1.03 6.82 4.52
N PHE A 108 0.21 7.24 4.24
CA PHE A 108 0.65 8.61 4.52
C PHE A 108 -0.07 9.63 3.63
N MET A 109 -0.54 9.21 2.46
CA MET A 109 -1.23 10.08 1.51
C MET A 109 -2.70 10.32 1.87
N PHE A 110 -3.29 9.48 2.73
CA PHE A 110 -4.74 9.48 2.94
C PHE A 110 -5.13 10.01 4.31
N ASP A 111 -6.11 10.92 4.34
CA ASP A 111 -6.74 11.40 5.56
C ASP A 111 -8.25 11.12 5.55
N TYR A 112 -8.65 10.14 6.36
CA TYR A 112 -10.03 9.74 6.56
C TYR A 112 -10.72 10.47 7.74
N LYS A 113 -9.97 11.24 8.54
CA LYS A 113 -10.48 11.82 9.80
C LYS A 113 -10.89 13.27 9.64
N SER A 114 -10.10 14.08 8.93
CA SER A 114 -10.38 15.52 8.78
C SER A 114 -11.52 15.81 7.80
N SER A 115 -11.68 14.99 6.76
CA SER A 115 -12.73 15.15 5.76
C SER A 115 -14.10 14.81 6.35
N LYS A 116 -14.98 15.81 6.44
CA LYS A 116 -16.36 15.67 6.94
C LYS A 116 -17.41 15.73 5.84
N GLU A 117 -16.98 16.00 4.62
CA GLU A 117 -17.82 16.16 3.44
C GLU A 117 -17.44 15.11 2.40
N TRP A 118 -18.28 14.93 1.38
CA TRP A 118 -17.99 14.03 0.27
C TRP A 118 -16.61 14.36 -0.34
N PRO A 119 -15.75 13.37 -0.67
CA PRO A 119 -15.97 11.92 -0.65
C PRO A 119 -15.63 11.22 0.68
N PHE A 120 -15.51 11.97 1.79
CA PHE A 120 -15.17 11.52 3.15
C PHE A 120 -13.72 11.02 3.32
N PHE A 121 -12.84 11.39 2.39
CA PHE A 121 -11.40 11.31 2.54
C PHE A 121 -10.74 12.46 1.78
N ASN A 122 -9.53 12.83 2.18
CA ASN A 122 -8.64 13.67 1.41
C ASN A 122 -7.40 12.86 1.01
N VAL A 123 -6.80 13.23 -0.12
CA VAL A 123 -5.54 12.65 -0.57
C VAL A 123 -4.52 13.76 -0.84
N ASP A 124 -3.32 13.60 -0.31
CA ASP A 124 -2.15 14.38 -0.70
C ASP A 124 -1.03 13.41 -1.11
N PHE A 125 -0.88 13.26 -2.41
CA PHE A 125 0.10 12.41 -3.04
C PHE A 125 1.55 12.83 -2.73
N ALA A 126 1.78 14.10 -2.39
CA ALA A 126 3.11 14.57 -1.99
C ALA A 126 3.52 14.08 -0.59
N LEU A 127 2.57 13.58 0.22
CA LEU A 127 2.86 13.02 1.54
C LEU A 127 3.39 11.58 1.51
N TYR A 128 3.41 10.92 0.34
CA TYR A 128 4.12 9.64 0.23
C TYR A 128 5.56 9.82 0.74
N PRO A 129 6.04 8.96 1.67
CA PRO A 129 7.27 9.23 2.39
C PRO A 129 8.46 9.33 1.44
N ASN A 130 9.21 10.42 1.53
CA ASN A 130 10.43 10.57 0.74
C ASN A 130 11.53 9.61 1.22
N LYS A 131 12.60 9.49 0.44
CA LYS A 131 13.73 8.58 0.74
C LYS A 131 14.26 8.71 2.18
N THR A 132 14.40 9.92 2.69
CA THR A 132 14.88 10.15 4.07
C THR A 132 13.89 9.63 5.11
N GLN A 133 12.59 9.88 4.92
CA GLN A 133 11.54 9.38 5.80
C GLN A 133 11.45 7.84 5.78
N GLN A 134 11.54 7.24 4.59
CA GLN A 134 11.57 5.78 4.44
C GLN A 134 12.79 5.18 5.15
N ILE A 135 13.99 5.73 4.94
CA ILE A 135 15.22 5.28 5.61
C ILE A 135 15.10 5.39 7.13
N ASN A 136 14.48 6.46 7.66
CA ASN A 136 14.28 6.63 9.09
C ASN A 136 13.39 5.53 9.67
N PHE A 137 12.24 5.26 9.05
CA PHE A 137 11.33 4.19 9.47
C PHE A 137 12.00 2.81 9.40
N LEU A 138 12.64 2.52 8.26
CA LEU A 138 13.28 1.23 8.01
C LEU A 138 14.51 1.01 8.90
N SER A 139 15.24 2.06 9.24
CA SER A 139 16.34 1.99 10.22
C SER A 139 15.84 1.49 11.57
N SER A 140 14.77 2.10 12.10
CA SER A 140 14.18 1.66 13.37
C SER A 140 13.63 0.23 13.29
N TYR A 141 13.00 -0.13 12.17
CA TYR A 141 12.52 -1.49 11.93
C TYR A 141 13.66 -2.52 11.95
N VAL A 142 14.78 -2.23 11.28
CA VAL A 142 15.97 -3.08 11.26
C VAL A 142 16.61 -3.19 12.65
N ASP A 143 16.75 -2.08 13.38
CA ASP A 143 17.36 -2.08 14.71
C ASP A 143 16.54 -2.98 15.69
N VAL A 144 15.20 -2.95 15.60
CA VAL A 144 14.33 -3.84 16.38
C VAL A 144 14.43 -5.30 15.93
N MET A 145 14.49 -5.57 14.62
CA MET A 145 14.67 -6.94 14.11
C MET A 145 15.99 -7.56 14.58
N ILE A 146 17.09 -6.82 14.51
CA ILE A 146 18.42 -7.28 14.93
C ILE A 146 18.42 -7.56 16.43
N SER A 147 17.99 -6.59 17.25
CA SER A 147 17.95 -6.76 18.71
C SER A 147 17.04 -7.91 19.15
N SER A 148 15.91 -8.14 18.47
CA SER A 148 15.02 -9.28 18.73
C SER A 148 15.68 -10.63 18.39
N THR A 149 16.53 -10.65 17.36
CA THR A 149 17.27 -11.85 16.94
C THR A 149 18.38 -12.18 17.93
N GLU A 150 19.14 -11.18 18.40
CA GLU A 150 20.16 -11.35 19.43
C GLU A 150 19.55 -11.88 20.74
N ASN A 151 18.44 -11.29 21.19
CA ASN A 151 17.74 -11.75 22.39
C ASN A 151 17.14 -13.17 22.25
N SER A 152 16.72 -13.55 21.04
CA SER A 152 16.18 -14.89 20.75
C SER A 152 17.27 -15.96 20.60
N SER A 153 18.49 -15.58 20.19
CA SER A 153 19.64 -16.49 20.07
C SER A 153 20.09 -17.09 21.40
N VAL A 154 19.69 -16.48 22.53
CA VAL A 154 19.90 -17.01 23.89
C VAL A 154 18.91 -18.13 24.24
N LEU A 155 17.82 -18.31 23.46
CA LEU A 155 16.69 -19.17 23.83
C LEU A 155 16.25 -20.24 22.80
N GLN A 156 16.89 -20.41 21.63
CA GLN A 156 16.54 -21.52 20.72
C GLN A 156 17.75 -22.33 20.22
N THR A 157 17.86 -23.54 20.78
CA THR A 157 18.30 -24.73 20.04
C THR A 157 17.06 -25.30 19.34
N ASN A 158 17.15 -25.55 18.04
CA ASN A 158 16.18 -26.25 17.18
C ASN A 158 15.01 -25.41 16.61
N GLY A 159 15.23 -24.78 15.46
CA GLY A 159 14.17 -24.29 14.58
C GLY A 159 14.72 -23.42 13.46
N THR A 160 14.35 -23.74 12.22
CA THR A 160 14.83 -23.17 10.95
C THR A 160 14.92 -21.64 10.97
N THR A 161 16.11 -21.11 11.21
CA THR A 161 16.43 -19.69 11.06
C THR A 161 16.52 -19.34 9.58
N ASN A 162 15.87 -18.24 9.15
CA ASN A 162 16.09 -17.67 7.83
C ASN A 162 17.60 -17.39 7.67
N GLU A 163 18.27 -18.07 6.74
CA GLU A 163 19.72 -17.98 6.49
C GLU A 163 20.20 -16.54 6.29
N THR A 164 19.32 -15.64 5.85
CA THR A 164 19.58 -14.20 5.65
C THR A 164 19.85 -13.43 6.94
N LEU A 165 19.31 -13.84 8.09
CA LEU A 165 19.49 -13.12 9.37
C LEU A 165 20.71 -13.60 10.17
N SER A 166 21.15 -14.84 9.98
CA SER A 166 22.31 -15.41 10.69
C SER A 166 23.67 -14.81 10.28
N SER A 167 23.71 -14.03 9.19
CA SER A 167 24.92 -13.39 8.66
C SER A 167 25.01 -11.89 8.97
N ILE A 168 24.03 -11.30 9.68
CA ILE A 168 24.04 -9.87 10.01
C ILE A 168 24.89 -9.68 11.27
N ASP A 169 26.20 -9.56 11.07
CA ASP A 169 27.13 -9.14 12.12
C ASP A 169 26.99 -7.62 12.35
N ASN A 170 26.63 -7.23 13.57
CA ASN A 170 26.48 -5.84 14.01
C ASN A 170 27.76 -4.99 13.88
N SER A 171 28.91 -5.63 13.64
CA SER A 171 30.18 -4.94 13.40
C SER A 171 30.40 -4.49 11.94
N ASN A 172 29.54 -4.91 10.99
CA ASN A 172 29.67 -4.59 9.58
C ASN A 172 28.54 -3.67 9.08
N ASN A 173 28.73 -2.35 9.23
CA ASN A 173 27.78 -1.30 8.80
C ASN A 173 27.24 -1.48 7.37
N ASN A 174 28.03 -2.08 6.47
CA ASN A 174 27.63 -2.33 5.09
C ASN A 174 26.42 -3.28 4.98
N ASN A 175 26.31 -4.29 5.85
CA ASN A 175 25.19 -5.25 5.82
C ASN A 175 23.87 -4.60 6.27
N ARG A 176 23.93 -3.66 7.21
CA ARG A 176 22.77 -2.91 7.69
C ARG A 176 22.20 -2.00 6.60
N GLU A 177 23.08 -1.25 5.93
CA GLU A 177 22.68 -0.36 4.84
C GLU A 177 22.08 -1.15 3.66
N GLU A 178 22.67 -2.29 3.30
CA GLU A 178 22.14 -3.18 2.26
C GLU A 178 20.74 -3.69 2.61
N LEU A 179 20.50 -4.10 3.85
CA LEU A 179 19.17 -4.53 4.30
C LEU A 179 18.13 -3.40 4.26
N ILE A 180 18.52 -2.18 4.65
CA ILE A 180 17.63 -1.01 4.56
C ILE A 180 17.27 -0.73 3.10
N ASN A 181 18.26 -0.75 2.20
CA ASN A 181 18.03 -0.56 0.77
C ASN A 181 17.15 -1.66 0.17
N GLN A 182 17.34 -2.91 0.59
CA GLN A 182 16.48 -4.03 0.19
C GLN A 182 15.04 -3.84 0.67
N LEU A 183 14.83 -3.52 1.96
CA LEU A 183 13.50 -3.26 2.52
C LEU A 183 12.79 -2.09 1.83
N MET A 184 13.55 -1.06 1.48
CA MET A 184 13.02 0.10 0.76
C MET A 184 12.57 -0.30 -0.64
N LYS A 185 13.35 -1.13 -1.36
CA LYS A 185 12.94 -1.68 -2.65
C LYS A 185 11.68 -2.55 -2.51
N GLU A 186 11.64 -3.44 -1.52
CA GLU A 186 10.47 -4.26 -1.20
C GLU A 186 9.23 -3.40 -0.97
N ALA A 187 9.29 -2.41 -0.07
CA ALA A 187 8.17 -1.56 0.28
C ALA A 187 7.61 -0.79 -0.93
N ASN A 188 8.47 -0.17 -1.74
CA ASN A 188 8.01 0.61 -2.89
C ASN A 188 7.43 -0.25 -4.02
N TYR A 189 7.96 -1.45 -4.25
CA TYR A 189 7.38 -2.37 -5.25
C TYR A 189 6.04 -2.92 -4.77
N PHE A 190 5.93 -3.27 -3.49
CA PHE A 190 4.67 -3.76 -2.92
C PHE A 190 3.65 -2.66 -2.62
N ALA A 191 4.03 -1.38 -2.63
CA ALA A 191 3.09 -0.26 -2.65
C ALA A 191 2.17 -0.31 -3.88
N LEU A 192 2.68 -0.78 -5.04
CA LEU A 192 1.85 -1.07 -6.22
C LEU A 192 0.75 -2.09 -5.88
N ALA A 193 1.12 -3.16 -5.18
CA ALA A 193 0.17 -4.18 -4.76
C ALA A 193 -0.87 -3.64 -3.78
N SER A 194 -0.48 -2.77 -2.85
CA SER A 194 -1.41 -2.07 -1.95
C SER A 194 -2.40 -1.21 -2.74
N HIS A 195 -1.93 -0.35 -3.64
CA HIS A 195 -2.82 0.50 -4.44
C HIS A 195 -3.82 -0.33 -5.25
N PHE A 196 -3.35 -1.36 -5.93
CA PHE A 196 -4.19 -2.23 -6.74
C PHE A 196 -5.21 -3.01 -5.89
N PHE A 197 -4.77 -3.58 -4.76
CA PHE A 197 -5.62 -4.31 -3.83
C PHE A 197 -6.78 -3.45 -3.32
N TRP A 198 -6.45 -2.26 -2.79
CA TRP A 198 -7.45 -1.38 -2.18
C TRP A 198 -8.34 -0.68 -3.21
N ALA A 199 -7.86 -0.49 -4.45
CA ALA A 199 -8.72 -0.06 -5.55
C ALA A 199 -9.82 -1.09 -5.85
N LEU A 200 -9.45 -2.36 -6.02
CA LEU A 200 -10.41 -3.44 -6.29
C LEU A 200 -11.37 -3.66 -5.13
N TRP A 201 -10.85 -3.65 -3.90
CA TRP A 201 -11.68 -3.68 -2.69
C TRP A 201 -12.74 -2.57 -2.72
N SER A 202 -12.33 -1.35 -3.05
CA SER A 202 -13.22 -0.19 -3.06
C SER A 202 -14.30 -0.30 -4.14
N ILE A 203 -13.96 -0.76 -5.34
CA ILE A 203 -14.94 -1.00 -6.42
C ILE A 203 -16.01 -2.02 -5.96
N ASN A 204 -15.59 -3.10 -5.31
CA ASN A 204 -16.53 -4.11 -4.78
C ASN A 204 -17.38 -3.55 -3.63
N MET A 205 -16.84 -2.62 -2.85
CA MET A 205 -17.56 -1.99 -1.75
C MET A 205 -18.61 -0.98 -2.21
N ALA A 206 -18.36 -0.26 -3.30
CA ALA A 206 -19.29 0.69 -3.89
C ALA A 206 -20.69 0.08 -4.17
N THR A 207 -20.78 -1.22 -4.43
CA THR A 207 -22.07 -1.91 -4.69
C THR A 207 -22.62 -2.69 -3.51
N SER A 208 -21.88 -2.81 -2.40
CA SER A 208 -22.14 -3.84 -1.38
C SER A 208 -22.30 -3.30 0.04
N THR A 209 -21.89 -2.06 0.31
CA THR A 209 -21.94 -1.45 1.63
C THR A 209 -22.99 -0.34 1.71
N THR A 210 -23.43 -0.03 2.94
CA THR A 210 -24.31 1.11 3.24
C THR A 210 -23.55 2.29 3.85
N ILE A 211 -22.24 2.15 4.07
CA ILE A 211 -21.40 3.21 4.62
C ILE A 211 -21.27 4.31 3.57
N LYS A 212 -21.48 5.56 3.98
CA LYS A 212 -21.29 6.71 3.10
C LYS A 212 -19.80 7.03 2.98
N PHE A 213 -19.24 6.69 1.83
CA PHE A 213 -17.84 6.91 1.47
C PHE A 213 -17.74 6.94 -0.06
N GLY A 214 -16.91 7.82 -0.63
CA GLY A 214 -16.70 7.91 -2.09
C GLY A 214 -15.84 6.75 -2.60
N TYR A 215 -16.41 5.55 -2.65
CA TYR A 215 -15.69 4.33 -3.00
C TYR A 215 -15.14 4.35 -4.42
N MET A 216 -15.86 4.92 -5.37
CA MET A 216 -15.40 5.01 -6.76
C MET A 216 -14.31 6.09 -6.92
N GLU A 217 -14.44 7.23 -6.24
CA GLU A 217 -13.38 8.24 -6.17
C GLU A 217 -12.11 7.70 -5.51
N TYR A 218 -12.26 6.90 -4.46
CA TYR A 218 -11.15 6.25 -3.79
C TYR A 218 -10.49 5.22 -4.70
N ALA A 219 -11.27 4.39 -5.40
CA ALA A 219 -10.74 3.43 -6.37
C ALA A 219 -9.93 4.12 -7.47
N ARG A 220 -10.46 5.21 -8.04
CA ARG A 220 -9.75 6.04 -9.02
C ARG A 220 -8.48 6.63 -8.44
N THR A 221 -8.54 7.21 -7.25
CA THR A 221 -7.37 7.78 -6.55
C THR A 221 -6.27 6.73 -6.34
N ARG A 222 -6.62 5.52 -5.90
CA ARG A 222 -5.66 4.41 -5.72
C ARG A 222 -5.07 3.95 -7.06
N LEU A 223 -5.86 3.86 -8.14
CA LEU A 223 -5.35 3.50 -9.46
C LEU A 223 -4.48 4.59 -10.10
N THR A 224 -4.77 5.86 -9.85
CA THR A 224 -3.88 6.98 -10.19
C THR A 224 -2.53 6.79 -9.52
N ALA A 225 -2.51 6.57 -8.20
CA ALA A 225 -1.27 6.29 -7.46
C ALA A 225 -0.51 5.09 -8.03
N TYR A 226 -1.24 4.00 -8.33
CA TYR A 226 -0.70 2.78 -8.92
C TYR A 226 0.05 3.04 -10.23
N TYR A 227 -0.62 3.63 -11.22
CA TYR A 227 -0.05 3.82 -12.55
C TYR A 227 1.12 4.80 -12.53
N VAL A 228 0.99 5.90 -11.79
CA VAL A 228 2.06 6.88 -11.66
C VAL A 228 3.28 6.25 -11.00
N THR A 229 3.10 5.54 -9.89
CA THR A 229 4.19 4.86 -9.17
C THR A 229 4.85 3.79 -10.04
N ARG A 230 4.05 3.00 -10.75
CA ARG A 230 4.53 1.94 -11.65
C ARG A 230 5.39 2.53 -12.77
N ASN A 231 4.93 3.60 -13.42
CA ASN A 231 5.65 4.23 -14.52
C ASN A 231 6.95 4.89 -14.02
N LEU A 232 6.95 5.53 -12.85
CA LEU A 232 8.18 6.06 -12.24
C LEU A 232 9.19 4.95 -11.91
N LEU A 233 8.75 3.88 -11.25
CA LEU A 233 9.61 2.76 -10.86
C LEU A 233 10.25 2.06 -12.06
N LEU A 234 9.50 1.89 -13.14
CA LEU A 234 9.96 1.16 -14.33
C LEU A 234 10.80 2.03 -15.27
N ASP A 235 10.56 3.34 -15.34
CA ASP A 235 11.33 4.25 -16.19
C ASP A 235 12.69 4.61 -15.59
N ASP A 236 12.69 4.98 -14.30
CA ASP A 236 13.84 5.68 -13.70
C ASP A 236 14.66 4.76 -12.76
N ASN A 237 14.18 3.54 -12.44
CA ASN A 237 14.76 2.62 -11.45
C ASN A 237 15.02 3.28 -10.06
N GLU A 238 14.41 4.42 -9.81
CA GLU A 238 14.55 5.17 -8.57
C GLU A 238 13.26 5.09 -7.75
N ILE A 239 13.41 5.28 -6.44
CA ILE A 239 12.27 5.39 -5.53
C ILE A 239 11.40 6.53 -6.05
N PRO A 240 10.07 6.34 -6.18
CA PRO A 240 9.20 7.39 -6.67
C PRO A 240 9.44 8.64 -5.81
N PRO A 241 9.77 9.79 -6.41
CA PRO A 241 9.71 11.03 -5.66
C PRO A 241 8.29 11.21 -5.13
N CYS A 242 8.12 12.04 -4.10
CA CYS A 242 6.80 12.52 -3.68
C CYS A 242 5.97 12.83 -4.93
N LEU A 243 4.79 12.21 -5.04
CA LEU A 243 3.97 12.23 -6.25
C LEU A 243 3.34 13.62 -6.41
N ASN A 244 4.14 14.58 -6.85
CA ASN A 244 3.76 15.99 -6.92
C ASN A 244 2.78 16.26 -8.08
N GLU A 245 2.16 17.44 -8.07
CA GLU A 245 1.17 17.85 -9.08
C GLU A 245 1.67 17.76 -10.52
N ASP A 246 2.95 18.07 -10.77
CA ASP A 246 3.53 17.98 -12.12
C ASP A 246 3.52 16.54 -12.63
N VAL A 247 3.85 15.58 -11.77
CA VAL A 247 3.81 14.15 -12.09
C VAL A 247 2.37 13.69 -12.30
N LEU A 248 1.43 14.11 -11.46
CA LEU A 248 0.02 13.73 -11.56
C LEU A 248 -0.65 14.27 -12.83
N ARG A 249 -0.17 15.39 -13.38
CA ARG A 249 -0.64 15.96 -14.65
C ARG A 249 0.12 15.45 -15.88
N SER A 250 1.17 14.66 -15.69
CA SER A 250 2.01 14.14 -16.76
C SER A 250 1.36 12.95 -17.50
N GLU A 251 1.94 12.56 -18.64
CA GLU A 251 1.55 11.35 -19.37
C GLU A 251 1.75 10.05 -18.58
N LYS A 252 2.48 10.10 -17.44
CA LYS A 252 2.62 8.94 -16.54
C LYS A 252 1.32 8.64 -15.79
N ASN A 253 0.37 9.58 -15.74
CA ASN A 253 -0.96 9.38 -15.17
C ASN A 253 -2.02 9.20 -16.28
N PRO A 254 -2.57 7.99 -16.48
CA PRO A 254 -3.62 7.79 -17.49
C PRO A 254 -4.95 8.48 -17.11
N PHE A 255 -5.13 8.87 -15.85
CA PHE A 255 -6.31 9.58 -15.35
C PHE A 255 -6.10 11.10 -15.24
N LYS A 256 -5.04 11.67 -15.82
CA LYS A 256 -4.70 13.10 -15.67
C LYS A 256 -5.81 14.09 -16.05
N ASN A 257 -6.75 13.70 -16.91
CA ASN A 257 -7.86 14.56 -17.37
C ASN A 257 -9.06 14.57 -16.42
N SER A 258 -9.23 13.50 -15.63
CA SER A 258 -10.26 13.36 -14.60
C SER A 258 -9.71 13.54 -13.19
N TYR A 259 -8.38 13.64 -13.07
CA TYR A 259 -7.69 14.16 -11.91
C TYR A 259 -8.05 15.63 -11.75
N ILE A 260 -9.16 15.85 -11.08
CA ILE A 260 -9.49 17.12 -10.46
C ILE A 260 -8.71 17.08 -9.16
N THR A 261 -7.78 18.02 -8.94
CA THR A 261 -7.26 18.24 -7.60
C THR A 261 -8.47 18.32 -6.69
N ILE A 262 -8.48 17.62 -5.55
CA ILE A 262 -9.44 17.92 -4.48
C ILE A 262 -8.99 19.27 -3.87
N ASP A 263 -8.82 20.28 -4.72
CA ASP A 263 -8.79 21.67 -4.33
C ASP A 263 -10.23 22.03 -4.02
N ASN A 264 -10.38 22.68 -2.88
CA ASN A 264 -11.61 23.26 -2.37
C ASN A 264 -12.16 24.32 -3.33
N GLU A 265 -12.60 23.93 -4.53
CA GLU A 265 -13.54 24.73 -5.28
C GLU A 265 -14.84 24.67 -4.51
N GLU A 266 -15.05 25.70 -3.68
CA GLU A 266 -16.35 26.20 -3.33
C GLU A 266 -17.26 26.04 -4.55
N LYS A 267 -18.15 25.04 -4.50
CA LYS A 267 -19.39 25.09 -5.26
C LYS A 267 -20.15 26.31 -4.73
N SER A 268 -19.80 27.45 -5.29
CA SER A 268 -20.52 28.70 -5.15
C SER A 268 -21.80 28.55 -5.97
N ASP A 269 -22.86 28.14 -5.28
CA ASP A 269 -24.23 28.46 -5.70
C ASP A 269 -24.59 29.89 -5.27
#